data_AF-A0A2R8EZM1-F1
#
_entry.id   AF-A0A2R8EZM1-F1
#
_cell.length_a   1.000
_cell.length_b   1.000
_cell.length_c   1.000
_cell.angle_alpha   90.00
_cell.angle_beta   90.00
_cell.angle_gamma   90.00
#
_symmetry.space_group_name_H-M   'P 1'
#
loop_
_entity.id
_entity.type
_entity.pdbx_description
1 polymer ?
#
loop_
_entity_poly.entity_id
_entity_poly.type
_entity_poly.pdbx_seq_one_letter_code
_entity_poly.pdbx_strand_id
1 'polypeptide(L)'
;MNASIHKDFDRERFSKHFVYESYDDETQLFFNRGSIGFVLLAWPLVGASVSAQNEIAEFLKSDENLPAESSLQVLMIGSNNIENFLSNWQSYRKGEIFIELANKRTEFLRDQAQKVGSIKDVVLLISVTIPNLNANIDDMIRRRDALKDTFRSIGLSTENVNAEQLLKFLRVIFGWPEEEHSNINQYEILSEQILSGDFSLFENDDCVNVNDDQIFISLEARKRPVEWKLSAMDLFLGNEMRRDEYIKSNFLIHFGLQILPNQAMERTAAITKREALERNINAGMGKFFPDIQQEAADLAGVVAALQSGDRVVNIHFNVIMFDKTKKAKQSASAFCSMLRRSGWYFVPCKYDHVAVLLAALPMQLVEQGPKGILGQNKTSGVGVALSSLGRGIKTVSVESKVLLPIIGEWKGDLSSPGMLLAGRRGQIMYWSPFGGALLPALNKHGVAPNENFNLCIAGVPGSGKSVFMQELMLSVLGVGGKVFVLDYGRSFKRTCLILGGRYIEFDMKNPVSINPFSEVPEDDSAKSIEARSDFYLTFHPF
;
A
#
# COMPACT_ATOMS: atom_id res chain seq x y z
N MET A 1 -33.63 -3.80 -29.92
CA MET A 1 -33.53 -3.12 -31.23
C MET A 1 -32.22 -2.36 -31.23
N ASN A 2 -31.21 -2.80 -31.99
CA ASN A 2 -29.99 -2.01 -32.16
C ASN A 2 -30.35 -0.84 -33.08
N ALA A 3 -30.64 0.32 -32.50
CA ALA A 3 -30.64 1.55 -33.26
C ALA A 3 -29.25 1.68 -33.87
N SER A 4 -29.16 1.69 -35.20
CA SER A 4 -27.90 1.93 -35.91
C SER A 4 -27.52 3.38 -35.69
N ILE A 5 -26.78 3.64 -34.61
CA ILE A 5 -26.14 4.93 -34.36
C ILE A 5 -25.24 5.21 -35.58
N HIS A 6 -25.29 6.44 -36.09
CA HIS A 6 -24.44 6.86 -37.20
C HIS A 6 -22.97 6.65 -36.79
N LYS A 7 -22.12 6.15 -37.69
CA LYS A 7 -20.72 5.79 -37.37
C LYS A 7 -19.93 6.90 -36.69
N ASP A 8 -20.25 8.16 -37.00
CA ASP A 8 -19.62 9.35 -36.40
C ASP A 8 -19.91 9.51 -34.89
N PHE A 9 -20.94 8.82 -34.37
CA PHE A 9 -21.28 8.78 -32.95
C PHE A 9 -21.00 7.41 -32.32
N ASP A 10 -20.37 6.49 -33.06
CA ASP A 10 -19.96 5.19 -32.51
C ASP A 10 -18.77 5.40 -31.57
N ARG A 11 -19.06 5.45 -30.27
CA ARG A 11 -18.06 5.52 -29.21
C ARG A 11 -18.20 4.29 -28.34
N GLU A 12 -17.12 3.53 -28.20
CA GLU A 12 -17.08 2.43 -27.25
C GLU A 12 -16.83 2.99 -25.85
N ARG A 13 -17.73 2.68 -24.90
CA ARG A 13 -17.54 3.04 -23.50
C ARG A 13 -16.40 2.21 -22.91
N PHE A 14 -15.55 2.83 -22.10
CA PHE A 14 -14.48 2.13 -21.40
C PHE A 14 -15.00 1.24 -20.26
N SER A 15 -16.19 1.53 -19.70
CA SER A 15 -16.82 0.79 -18.60
C SER A 15 -16.95 -0.71 -18.87
N LYS A 16 -17.20 -1.11 -20.12
CA LYS A 16 -17.33 -2.53 -20.56
C LYS A 16 -16.09 -3.40 -20.30
N HIS A 17 -14.94 -2.77 -20.09
CA HIS A 17 -13.68 -3.47 -19.81
C HIS A 17 -13.48 -3.78 -18.33
N PHE A 18 -14.25 -3.15 -17.42
CA PHE A 18 -14.24 -3.52 -16.01
C PHE A 18 -15.11 -4.76 -15.76
N VAL A 19 -14.66 -5.62 -14.85
CA VAL A 19 -15.31 -6.90 -14.57
C VAL A 19 -16.39 -6.84 -13.49
N TYR A 20 -16.46 -5.74 -12.73
CA TYR A 20 -17.27 -5.64 -11.52
C TYR A 20 -18.75 -5.48 -11.85
N GLU A 21 -19.60 -6.39 -11.35
CA GLU A 21 -21.04 -6.31 -11.57
C GLU A 21 -21.81 -5.94 -10.31
N SER A 22 -21.64 -6.70 -9.24
CA SER A 22 -22.31 -6.47 -7.96
C SER A 22 -21.43 -6.85 -6.76
N TYR A 23 -21.89 -6.44 -5.58
CA TYR A 23 -21.26 -6.74 -4.29
C TYR A 23 -22.34 -7.19 -3.32
N ASP A 24 -22.04 -8.22 -2.54
CA ASP A 24 -22.93 -8.71 -1.49
C ASP A 24 -22.42 -8.26 -0.12
N ASP A 25 -23.23 -7.48 0.60
CA ASP A 25 -22.88 -6.92 1.91
C ASP A 25 -22.78 -7.99 3.01
N GLU A 26 -23.53 -9.10 2.89
CA GLU A 26 -23.52 -10.17 3.89
C GLU A 26 -22.23 -10.98 3.83
N THR A 27 -21.88 -11.49 2.63
CA THR A 27 -20.67 -12.30 2.45
C THR A 27 -19.42 -11.45 2.26
N GLN A 28 -19.57 -10.17 1.91
CA GLN A 28 -18.49 -9.24 1.53
C GLN A 28 -17.68 -9.75 0.33
N LEU A 29 -18.38 -10.30 -0.67
CA LEU A 29 -17.81 -10.81 -1.91
C LEU A 29 -18.29 -9.97 -3.10
N PHE A 30 -17.43 -9.88 -4.11
CA PHE A 30 -17.76 -9.30 -5.41
C PHE A 30 -18.16 -10.41 -6.38
N PHE A 31 -19.27 -10.19 -7.07
CA PHE A 31 -19.70 -10.99 -8.20
C PHE A 31 -19.35 -10.20 -9.46
N ASN A 32 -18.39 -10.73 -10.21
CA ASN A 32 -17.90 -10.16 -11.46
C ASN A 32 -18.52 -10.91 -12.63
N ARG A 33 -18.42 -10.32 -13.83
CA ARG A 33 -18.97 -10.86 -15.10
C ARG A 33 -18.68 -12.35 -15.36
N GLY A 34 -17.53 -12.85 -14.90
CA GLY A 34 -17.15 -14.26 -15.02
C GLY A 34 -16.42 -14.81 -13.79
N SER A 35 -16.50 -14.18 -12.63
CA SER A 35 -15.72 -14.63 -11.47
C SER A 35 -16.34 -14.19 -10.15
N ILE A 36 -15.93 -14.86 -9.07
CA ILE A 36 -16.22 -14.43 -7.70
C ILE A 36 -14.89 -14.08 -7.04
N GLY A 37 -14.85 -12.98 -6.29
CA GLY A 37 -13.63 -12.54 -5.63
C GLY A 37 -13.89 -11.67 -4.42
N PHE A 38 -12.80 -11.29 -3.76
CA PHE A 38 -12.81 -10.30 -2.69
C PHE A 38 -11.59 -9.41 -2.81
N VAL A 39 -11.67 -8.23 -2.22
CA VAL A 39 -10.57 -7.26 -2.16
C VAL A 39 -10.32 -6.88 -0.70
N LEU A 40 -9.05 -6.82 -0.33
CA LEU A 40 -8.57 -6.41 0.97
C LEU A 40 -7.79 -5.10 0.83
N LEU A 41 -8.00 -4.17 1.75
CA LEU A 41 -7.23 -2.95 1.93
C LEU A 41 -6.16 -3.20 2.98
N ALA A 42 -4.92 -2.78 2.71
CA ALA A 42 -3.83 -2.87 3.66
C ALA A 42 -2.90 -1.66 3.58
N TRP A 43 -2.09 -1.48 4.62
CA TRP A 43 -1.03 -0.48 4.66
C TRP A 43 0.33 -1.13 4.44
N PRO A 44 1.26 -0.51 3.71
CA PRO A 44 2.58 -1.10 3.49
C PRO A 44 3.32 -1.49 4.79
N LEU A 45 3.96 -2.65 4.78
CA LEU A 45 4.81 -3.16 5.86
C LEU A 45 6.15 -2.42 5.92
N VAL A 46 6.62 -2.17 7.14
CA VAL A 46 7.94 -1.59 7.41
C VAL A 46 8.98 -2.71 7.47
N GLY A 47 9.42 -3.16 6.30
CA GLY A 47 10.33 -4.29 6.16
C GLY A 47 9.66 -5.66 6.27
N ALA A 48 10.43 -6.72 6.03
CA ALA A 48 9.95 -8.10 6.08
C ALA A 48 11.02 -9.06 6.60
N SER A 49 10.59 -10.02 7.42
CA SER A 49 11.43 -11.11 7.92
C SER A 49 11.48 -12.29 6.92
N VAL A 50 12.39 -13.24 7.15
CA VAL A 50 12.40 -14.51 6.39
C VAL A 50 11.17 -15.36 6.72
N SER A 51 10.68 -15.33 7.96
CA SER A 51 9.43 -16.03 8.35
C SER A 51 8.26 -15.57 7.49
N ALA A 52 8.15 -14.26 7.29
CA ALA A 52 7.08 -13.69 6.48
C ALA A 52 7.05 -14.24 5.05
N GLN A 53 8.22 -14.44 4.44
CA GLN A 53 8.30 -15.03 3.11
C GLN A 53 7.81 -16.48 3.09
N ASN A 54 8.11 -17.27 4.13
CA ASN A 54 7.70 -18.67 4.18
C ASN A 54 6.18 -18.80 4.35
N GLU A 55 5.56 -17.98 5.20
CA GLU A 55 4.10 -17.96 5.39
C GLU A 55 3.37 -17.61 4.09
N ILE A 56 3.86 -16.59 3.36
CA ILE A 56 3.34 -16.25 2.03
C ILE A 56 3.52 -17.43 1.05
N ALA A 57 4.68 -18.09 1.05
CA ALA A 57 4.93 -19.22 0.17
C ALA A 57 3.98 -20.39 0.43
N GLU A 58 3.72 -20.71 1.71
CA GLU A 58 2.79 -21.76 2.12
C GLU A 58 1.36 -21.44 1.67
N PHE A 59 0.92 -20.19 1.81
CA PHE A 59 -0.37 -19.76 1.29
C PHE A 59 -0.47 -19.97 -0.23
N LEU A 60 0.56 -19.57 -0.98
CA LEU A 60 0.63 -19.71 -2.44
C LEU A 60 0.73 -21.17 -2.92
N LYS A 61 1.17 -22.11 -2.06
CA LYS A 61 1.23 -23.55 -2.37
C LYS A 61 -0.10 -24.26 -2.19
N SER A 62 -0.95 -23.76 -1.28
CA SER A 62 -2.20 -24.42 -0.91
C SER A 62 -3.28 -24.31 -2.00
N ASP A 63 -3.78 -25.46 -2.46
CA ASP A 63 -4.92 -25.55 -3.39
C ASP A 63 -6.24 -25.11 -2.72
N GLU A 64 -6.37 -25.36 -1.41
CA GLU A 64 -7.49 -24.86 -0.60
C GLU A 64 -7.50 -23.35 -0.44
N ASN A 65 -6.36 -22.67 -0.63
CA ASN A 65 -6.27 -21.21 -0.56
C ASN A 65 -6.41 -20.56 -1.93
N LEU A 66 -5.75 -21.12 -2.95
CA LEU A 66 -5.82 -20.68 -4.34
C LEU A 66 -5.97 -21.92 -5.24
N PRO A 67 -7.16 -22.29 -5.75
CA PRO A 67 -7.29 -23.47 -6.60
C PRO A 67 -6.63 -23.24 -7.96
N ALA A 68 -6.53 -24.28 -8.77
CA ALA A 68 -6.20 -24.13 -10.19
C ALA A 68 -7.02 -23.02 -10.86
N GLU A 69 -6.38 -22.28 -11.76
CA GLU A 69 -6.95 -21.17 -12.53
C GLU A 69 -7.30 -19.89 -11.74
N SER A 70 -7.27 -19.91 -10.41
CA SER A 70 -7.43 -18.71 -9.60
C SER A 70 -6.31 -17.70 -9.78
N SER A 71 -6.57 -16.46 -9.34
CA SER A 71 -5.56 -15.42 -9.28
C SER A 71 -5.47 -14.76 -7.91
N LEU A 72 -4.25 -14.32 -7.58
CA LEU A 72 -3.94 -13.37 -6.51
C LEU A 72 -3.33 -12.12 -7.14
N GLN A 73 -3.80 -10.94 -6.76
CA GLN A 73 -3.21 -9.66 -7.15
C GLN A 73 -2.88 -8.83 -5.92
N VAL A 74 -1.73 -8.16 -5.95
CA VAL A 74 -1.35 -7.12 -5.01
C VAL A 74 -1.05 -5.87 -5.83
N LEU A 75 -1.83 -4.84 -5.60
CA LEU A 75 -1.71 -3.53 -6.23
C LEU A 75 -1.33 -2.51 -5.16
N MET A 76 -0.11 -1.98 -5.24
CA MET A 76 0.27 -0.80 -4.47
C MET A 76 -0.09 0.46 -5.25
N ILE A 77 -0.82 1.37 -4.62
CA ILE A 77 -1.25 2.64 -5.20
C ILE A 77 -0.56 3.77 -4.43
N GLY A 78 0.25 4.57 -5.12
CA GLY A 78 0.81 5.81 -4.59
C GLY A 78 0.13 7.01 -5.22
N SER A 79 -0.72 7.71 -4.46
CA SER A 79 -1.53 8.82 -4.95
C SER A 79 -1.17 10.14 -4.27
N ASN A 80 -1.22 11.24 -5.01
CA ASN A 80 -1.16 12.60 -4.47
C ASN A 80 -2.50 13.07 -3.88
N ASN A 81 -3.57 12.29 -4.00
CA ASN A 81 -4.82 12.55 -3.31
C ASN A 81 -4.67 12.18 -1.82
N ILE A 82 -4.37 13.19 -1.00
CA ILE A 82 -4.17 13.06 0.45
C ILE A 82 -5.27 13.76 1.25
N GLU A 83 -6.37 14.20 0.62
CA GLU A 83 -7.35 15.09 1.24
C GLU A 83 -8.05 14.45 2.43
N ASN A 84 -8.40 13.16 2.34
CA ASN A 84 -8.97 12.41 3.46
C ASN A 84 -8.05 12.40 4.68
N PHE A 85 -6.72 12.35 4.46
CA PHE A 85 -5.72 12.41 5.52
C PHE A 85 -5.66 13.82 6.12
N LEU A 86 -5.62 14.85 5.28
CA LEU A 86 -5.58 16.24 5.75
C LEU A 86 -6.85 16.63 6.52
N SER A 87 -8.02 16.32 5.97
CA SER A 87 -9.33 16.62 6.56
C SER A 87 -9.54 15.92 7.89
N ASN A 88 -9.20 14.62 7.98
CA ASN A 88 -9.27 13.89 9.25
C ASN A 88 -8.33 14.51 10.30
N TRP A 89 -7.09 14.86 9.94
CA TRP A 89 -6.17 15.47 10.90
C TRP A 89 -6.65 16.84 11.41
N GLN A 90 -7.17 17.65 10.48
CA GLN A 90 -7.65 19.00 10.74
C GLN A 90 -8.91 19.01 11.62
N SER A 91 -9.80 18.02 11.47
CA SER A 91 -11.06 17.95 12.25
C SER A 91 -10.87 17.85 13.77
N TYR A 92 -9.68 17.45 14.23
CA TYR A 92 -9.36 17.37 15.67
C TYR A 92 -8.69 18.62 16.24
N ARG A 93 -8.44 19.63 15.42
CA ARG A 93 -7.78 20.88 15.84
C ARG A 93 -8.81 21.83 16.45
N LYS A 94 -8.62 22.15 17.73
CA LYS A 94 -9.52 22.98 18.55
C LYS A 94 -8.86 24.30 18.91
N GLY A 95 -9.62 25.39 18.84
CA GLY A 95 -9.14 26.74 19.14
C GLY A 95 -8.61 27.45 17.89
N GLU A 96 -8.87 28.76 17.82
CA GLU A 96 -8.65 29.60 16.63
C GLU A 96 -7.23 29.49 16.07
N ILE A 97 -6.22 29.64 16.94
CA ILE A 97 -4.81 29.58 16.53
C ILE A 97 -4.41 28.20 15.98
N PHE A 98 -4.94 27.12 16.54
CA PHE A 98 -4.60 25.76 16.10
C PHE A 98 -5.28 25.41 14.79
N ILE A 99 -6.50 25.90 14.57
CA ILE A 99 -7.21 25.78 13.29
C ILE A 99 -6.44 26.53 12.20
N GLU A 100 -6.00 27.77 12.46
CA GLU A 100 -5.24 28.55 11.48
C GLU A 100 -3.87 27.91 11.15
N LEU A 101 -3.16 27.40 12.15
CA LEU A 101 -1.92 26.63 11.93
C LEU A 101 -2.18 25.36 11.11
N ALA A 102 -3.30 24.68 11.38
CA ALA A 102 -3.69 23.48 10.66
C ALA A 102 -3.99 23.80 9.18
N ASN A 103 -4.73 24.87 8.90
CA ASN A 103 -5.02 25.34 7.53
C ASN A 103 -3.74 25.56 6.73
N LYS A 104 -2.77 26.29 7.31
CA LYS A 104 -1.47 26.54 6.65
C LYS A 104 -0.68 25.26 6.42
N ARG A 105 -0.72 24.33 7.38
CA ARG A 105 -0.05 23.03 7.26
C ARG A 105 -0.67 22.18 6.15
N THR A 106 -1.99 22.06 6.12
CA THR A 106 -2.70 21.26 5.12
C THR A 106 -2.52 21.84 3.72
N GLU A 107 -2.58 23.17 3.56
CA GLU A 107 -2.26 23.84 2.30
C GLU A 107 -0.84 23.53 1.81
N PHE A 108 0.16 23.64 2.69
CA PHE A 108 1.55 23.32 2.34
C PHE A 108 1.71 21.86 1.88
N LEU A 109 1.13 20.90 2.61
CA LEU A 109 1.26 19.48 2.26
C LEU A 109 0.49 19.12 0.99
N ARG A 110 -0.68 19.75 0.76
CA ARG A 110 -1.44 19.62 -0.48
C ARG A 110 -0.62 20.11 -1.69
N ASP A 111 0.05 21.25 -1.55
CA ASP A 111 0.97 21.77 -2.56
C ASP A 111 2.16 20.84 -2.83
N GLN A 112 2.75 20.28 -1.77
CA GLN A 112 3.82 19.29 -1.90
C GLN A 112 3.36 18.01 -2.61
N ALA A 113 2.13 17.54 -2.35
CA ALA A 113 1.58 16.37 -3.03
C ALA A 113 1.25 16.65 -4.51
N GLN A 114 0.51 17.73 -4.79
CA GLN A 114 0.00 18.01 -6.13
C GLN A 114 1.07 18.60 -7.08
N LYS A 115 1.79 19.63 -6.64
CA LYS A 115 2.73 20.37 -7.50
C LYS A 115 4.09 19.69 -7.58
N VAL A 116 4.64 19.26 -6.46
CA VAL A 116 5.98 18.65 -6.39
C VAL A 116 5.91 17.13 -6.58
N GLY A 117 4.92 16.47 -5.98
CA GLY A 117 4.84 15.01 -5.91
C GLY A 117 5.73 14.39 -4.84
N SER A 118 6.16 15.18 -3.84
CA SER A 118 7.01 14.75 -2.73
C SER A 118 6.23 14.08 -1.60
N ILE A 119 4.91 14.20 -1.60
CA ILE A 119 4.02 13.59 -0.61
C ILE A 119 2.97 12.76 -1.33
N LYS A 120 2.70 11.57 -0.79
CA LYS A 120 1.75 10.61 -1.29
C LYS A 120 1.04 9.91 -0.15
N ASP A 121 -0.17 9.45 -0.43
CA ASP A 121 -0.75 8.35 0.30
C ASP A 121 -0.49 7.04 -0.47
N VAL A 122 0.24 6.11 0.15
CA VAL A 122 0.51 4.78 -0.39
C VAL A 122 -0.35 3.75 0.33
N VAL A 123 -1.09 2.97 -0.45
CA VAL A 123 -2.02 1.94 0.03
C VAL A 123 -1.87 0.67 -0.78
N LEU A 124 -2.36 -0.45 -0.24
CA LEU A 124 -2.37 -1.75 -0.91
C LEU A 124 -3.81 -2.21 -1.12
N LEU A 125 -4.11 -2.67 -2.33
CA LEU A 125 -5.28 -3.50 -2.61
C LEU A 125 -4.81 -4.92 -2.93
N ILE A 126 -5.38 -5.90 -2.24
CA ILE A 126 -5.04 -7.30 -2.40
C ILE A 126 -6.30 -8.06 -2.78
N SER A 127 -6.32 -8.73 -3.92
CA SER A 127 -7.52 -9.44 -4.39
C SER A 127 -7.26 -10.88 -4.73
N VAL A 128 -8.21 -11.75 -4.38
CA VAL A 128 -8.27 -13.13 -4.85
C VAL A 128 -9.50 -13.30 -5.73
N THR A 129 -9.35 -14.05 -6.80
CA THR A 129 -10.40 -14.24 -7.81
C THR A 129 -10.44 -15.68 -8.27
N ILE A 130 -11.64 -16.26 -8.26
CA ILE A 130 -11.93 -17.59 -8.78
C ILE A 130 -12.78 -17.44 -10.05
N PRO A 131 -12.29 -17.88 -11.22
CA PRO A 131 -13.02 -17.77 -12.49
C PRO A 131 -14.13 -18.83 -12.61
N ASN A 132 -15.03 -18.87 -11.64
CA ASN A 132 -16.18 -19.77 -11.58
C ASN A 132 -17.34 -19.09 -10.86
N LEU A 133 -18.41 -18.79 -11.60
CA LEU A 133 -19.62 -18.18 -11.04
C LEU A 133 -20.38 -19.10 -10.08
N ASN A 134 -20.09 -20.40 -10.08
CA ASN A 134 -20.68 -21.38 -9.17
C ASN A 134 -19.73 -21.77 -8.03
N ALA A 135 -18.71 -20.95 -7.74
CA ALA A 135 -17.84 -21.21 -6.61
C ALA A 135 -18.64 -21.23 -5.29
N ASN A 136 -18.28 -22.13 -4.38
CA ASN A 136 -18.92 -22.21 -3.08
C ASN A 136 -18.58 -20.95 -2.25
N ILE A 137 -19.61 -20.30 -1.71
CA ILE A 137 -19.49 -19.04 -0.97
C ILE A 137 -18.72 -19.22 0.35
N ASP A 138 -18.97 -20.31 1.08
CA ASP A 138 -18.28 -20.60 2.34
C ASP A 138 -16.78 -20.83 2.11
N ASP A 139 -16.42 -21.51 1.01
CA ASP A 139 -15.03 -21.67 0.60
C ASP A 139 -14.38 -20.31 0.29
N MET A 140 -15.10 -19.39 -0.36
CA MET A 140 -14.60 -18.04 -0.64
C MET A 140 -14.36 -17.23 0.63
N ILE A 141 -15.27 -17.32 1.61
CA ILE A 141 -15.13 -16.70 2.93
C ILE A 141 -13.92 -17.29 3.66
N ARG A 142 -13.78 -18.62 3.66
CA ARG A 142 -12.63 -19.31 4.28
C ARG A 142 -11.30 -18.87 3.65
N ARG A 143 -11.24 -18.74 2.32
CA ARG A 143 -10.04 -18.27 1.59
C ARG A 143 -9.67 -16.84 1.98
N ARG A 144 -10.67 -15.96 2.08
CA ARG A 144 -10.48 -14.58 2.54
C ARG A 144 -9.89 -14.56 3.94
N ASP A 145 -10.51 -15.27 4.88
CA ASP A 145 -10.10 -15.23 6.27
C ASP A 145 -8.71 -15.87 6.46
N ALA A 146 -8.41 -16.96 5.74
CA ALA A 146 -7.07 -17.56 5.70
C ALA A 146 -5.99 -16.59 5.17
N LEU A 147 -6.31 -15.78 4.15
CA LEU A 147 -5.39 -14.77 3.62
C LEU A 147 -5.18 -13.64 4.64
N LYS A 148 -6.25 -13.19 5.31
CA LYS A 148 -6.18 -12.17 6.35
C LYS A 148 -5.31 -12.63 7.52
N ASP A 149 -5.47 -13.88 7.95
CA ASP A 149 -4.68 -14.46 9.04
C ASP A 149 -3.21 -14.62 8.64
N THR A 150 -2.92 -15.06 7.42
CA THR A 150 -1.55 -15.13 6.88
C THR A 150 -0.88 -13.76 6.83
N PHE A 151 -1.62 -12.71 6.45
CA PHE A 151 -1.06 -11.36 6.46
C PHE A 151 -0.91 -10.80 7.87
N ARG A 152 -1.85 -11.09 8.77
CA ARG A 152 -1.78 -10.67 10.17
C ARG A 152 -0.56 -11.29 10.88
N SER A 153 -0.24 -12.55 10.64
CA SER A 153 0.91 -13.22 11.26
C SER A 153 2.26 -12.59 10.86
N ILE A 154 2.35 -11.99 9.66
CA ILE A 154 3.52 -11.24 9.21
C ILE A 154 3.47 -9.74 9.56
N GLY A 155 2.45 -9.30 10.30
CA GLY A 155 2.27 -7.91 10.75
C GLY A 155 1.52 -7.00 9.77
N LEU A 156 0.97 -7.53 8.68
CA LEU A 156 0.18 -6.77 7.71
C LEU A 156 -1.30 -6.85 8.08
N SER A 157 -1.82 -5.77 8.69
CA SER A 157 -3.25 -5.66 8.97
C SER A 157 -4.04 -5.41 7.69
N THR A 158 -5.16 -6.12 7.53
CA THR A 158 -6.01 -6.05 6.35
C THR A 158 -7.48 -5.90 6.72
N GLU A 159 -8.20 -5.10 5.93
CA GLU A 159 -9.64 -4.87 6.06
C GLU A 159 -10.35 -5.22 4.75
N ASN A 160 -11.61 -5.63 4.83
CA ASN A 160 -12.38 -5.97 3.64
C ASN A 160 -12.80 -4.68 2.91
N VAL A 161 -12.62 -4.64 1.59
CA VAL A 161 -13.04 -3.52 0.76
C VAL A 161 -14.45 -3.76 0.27
N ASN A 162 -15.36 -2.82 0.56
CA ASN A 162 -16.72 -2.84 0.02
C ASN A 162 -16.78 -2.17 -1.38
N ALA A 163 -17.95 -2.19 -2.00
CA ALA A 163 -18.15 -1.61 -3.32
C ALA A 163 -17.79 -0.11 -3.40
N GLU A 164 -18.17 0.68 -2.40
CA GLU A 164 -17.92 2.13 -2.35
C GLU A 164 -16.42 2.43 -2.31
N GLN A 165 -15.71 1.71 -1.44
CA GLN A 165 -14.25 1.82 -1.32
C GLN A 165 -13.54 1.38 -2.61
N LEU A 166 -13.97 0.29 -3.24
CA LEU A 166 -13.38 -0.16 -4.51
C LEU A 166 -13.54 0.90 -5.60
N LEU A 167 -14.76 1.41 -5.80
CA LEU A 167 -15.05 2.45 -6.80
C LEU A 167 -14.23 3.71 -6.52
N LYS A 168 -14.11 4.12 -5.26
CA LYS A 168 -13.27 5.25 -4.84
C LYS A 168 -11.81 5.07 -5.25
N PHE A 169 -11.21 3.90 -5.00
CA PHE A 169 -9.83 3.64 -5.43
C PHE A 169 -9.68 3.65 -6.95
N LEU A 170 -10.62 3.03 -7.68
CA LEU A 170 -10.58 2.99 -9.14
C LEU A 170 -10.72 4.40 -9.75
N ARG A 171 -11.64 5.22 -9.24
CA ARG A 171 -11.82 6.61 -9.67
C ARG A 171 -10.56 7.45 -9.45
N VAL A 172 -9.89 7.28 -8.30
CA VAL A 172 -8.61 7.95 -8.02
C VAL A 172 -7.53 7.56 -9.02
N ILE A 173 -7.47 6.29 -9.46
CA ILE A 173 -6.52 5.84 -10.48
C ILE A 173 -6.77 6.59 -11.79
N PHE A 174 -8.02 6.74 -12.21
CA PHE A 174 -8.40 7.43 -13.46
C PHE A 174 -8.54 8.95 -13.35
N GLY A 175 -8.14 9.54 -12.21
CA GLY A 175 -8.14 10.99 -12.02
C GLY A 175 -9.52 11.61 -11.83
N TRP A 176 -10.52 10.83 -11.43
CA TRP A 176 -11.88 11.33 -11.19
C TRP A 176 -12.10 11.59 -9.68
N PRO A 177 -12.39 12.84 -9.25
CA PRO A 177 -12.45 13.19 -7.83
C PRO A 177 -13.56 12.49 -7.05
N GLU A 178 -13.28 12.21 -5.78
CA GLU A 178 -14.17 11.51 -4.85
C GLU A 178 -15.45 12.30 -4.53
N GLU A 179 -15.34 13.63 -4.42
CA GLU A 179 -16.40 14.52 -3.91
C GLU A 179 -17.62 14.62 -4.83
N GLU A 180 -17.50 14.22 -6.10
CA GLU A 180 -18.58 14.33 -7.09
C GLU A 180 -19.57 13.16 -7.04
N HIS A 181 -19.21 12.02 -6.40
CA HIS A 181 -19.94 10.76 -6.56
C HIS A 181 -19.93 9.85 -5.31
N SER A 182 -20.36 10.35 -4.15
CA SER A 182 -20.30 9.61 -2.88
C SER A 182 -21.18 8.36 -2.82
N ASN A 183 -22.31 8.32 -3.55
CA ASN A 183 -23.31 7.27 -3.39
C ASN A 183 -23.31 6.31 -4.59
N ILE A 184 -23.27 5.01 -4.30
CA ILE A 184 -23.49 3.95 -5.29
C ILE A 184 -24.99 3.82 -5.57
N ASN A 185 -25.34 3.77 -6.85
CA ASN A 185 -26.67 3.37 -7.31
C ASN A 185 -26.78 1.84 -7.22
N GLN A 186 -27.57 1.35 -6.27
CA GLN A 186 -27.76 -0.09 -6.03
C GLN A 186 -28.47 -0.83 -7.17
N TYR A 187 -29.15 -0.10 -8.06
CA TYR A 187 -29.88 -0.68 -9.19
C TYR A 187 -29.07 -0.73 -10.49
N GLU A 188 -27.81 -0.28 -10.44
CA GLU A 188 -26.92 -0.22 -11.59
C GLU A 188 -25.66 -1.05 -11.35
N ILE A 189 -25.12 -1.59 -12.44
CA ILE A 189 -23.90 -2.41 -12.42
C ILE A 189 -22.73 -1.55 -11.94
N LEU A 190 -21.88 -2.10 -11.07
CA LEU A 190 -20.75 -1.37 -10.48
C LEU A 190 -19.79 -0.80 -11.55
N SER A 191 -19.51 -1.55 -12.61
CA SER A 191 -18.61 -1.14 -13.69
C SER A 191 -19.03 0.12 -14.44
N GLU A 192 -20.35 0.34 -14.62
CA GLU A 192 -20.88 1.55 -15.27
C GLU A 192 -20.76 2.81 -14.40
N GLN A 193 -20.56 2.63 -13.09
CA GLN A 193 -20.45 3.72 -12.13
C GLN A 193 -18.99 4.14 -11.87
N ILE A 194 -18.00 3.49 -12.48
CA ILE A 194 -16.58 3.79 -12.24
C ILE A 194 -16.14 5.05 -12.98
N LEU A 195 -16.61 5.26 -14.22
CA LEU A 195 -16.22 6.37 -15.09
C LEU A 195 -17.45 7.06 -15.67
N SER A 196 -17.35 8.36 -15.94
CA SER A 196 -18.43 9.13 -16.57
C SER A 196 -18.61 8.72 -18.02
N GLY A 197 -19.79 9.02 -18.57
CA GLY A 197 -20.08 8.76 -19.98
C GLY A 197 -19.26 9.59 -20.98
N ASP A 198 -18.62 10.66 -20.52
CA ASP A 198 -17.72 11.54 -21.31
C ASP A 198 -16.23 11.22 -21.11
N PHE A 199 -15.88 10.22 -20.28
CA PHE A 199 -14.51 9.79 -20.08
C PHE A 199 -13.85 9.40 -21.40
N SER A 200 -12.64 9.92 -21.64
CA SER A 200 -11.89 9.66 -22.87
C SER A 200 -10.56 8.98 -22.56
N LEU A 201 -10.27 7.96 -23.36
CA LEU A 201 -9.03 7.20 -23.28
C LEU A 201 -8.54 6.86 -24.67
N PHE A 202 -7.28 7.18 -24.95
CA PHE A 202 -6.66 6.92 -26.25
C PHE A 202 -5.26 6.33 -26.08
N GLU A 203 -5.05 5.14 -26.63
CA GLU A 203 -3.77 4.45 -26.60
C GLU A 203 -2.87 4.91 -27.75
N ASN A 204 -1.69 5.40 -27.39
CA ASN A 204 -0.56 5.62 -28.29
C ASN A 204 0.44 4.46 -28.15
N ASP A 205 1.40 4.42 -29.07
CA ASP A 205 2.50 3.44 -29.07
C ASP A 205 3.21 3.30 -27.71
N ASP A 206 3.47 4.41 -27.01
CA ASP A 206 4.31 4.45 -25.79
C ASP A 206 3.56 4.91 -24.52
N CYS A 207 2.26 5.22 -24.60
CA CYS A 207 1.45 5.67 -23.45
C CYS A 207 -0.05 5.61 -23.72
N VAL A 208 -0.87 5.74 -22.67
CA VAL A 208 -2.31 6.00 -22.79
C VAL A 208 -2.59 7.43 -22.39
N ASN A 209 -3.31 8.20 -23.21
CA ASN A 209 -3.83 9.51 -22.82
C ASN A 209 -5.18 9.31 -22.15
N VAL A 210 -5.37 10.00 -21.03
CA VAL A 210 -6.60 9.98 -20.26
C VAL A 210 -6.98 11.43 -19.96
N ASN A 211 -8.24 11.77 -20.25
CA ASN A 211 -8.83 13.08 -19.93
C ASN A 211 -7.93 14.28 -20.30
N ASP A 212 -7.71 14.53 -21.59
CA ASP A 212 -7.00 15.65 -22.25
C ASP A 212 -5.58 16.07 -21.75
N ASP A 213 -5.19 15.85 -20.50
CA ASP A 213 -3.94 16.36 -19.90
C ASP A 213 -3.11 15.33 -19.12
N GLN A 214 -3.62 14.11 -18.90
CA GLN A 214 -2.92 13.04 -18.21
C GLN A 214 -2.50 11.91 -19.15
N ILE A 215 -1.39 11.26 -18.80
CA ILE A 215 -0.97 10.02 -19.46
C ILE A 215 -0.65 8.92 -18.46
N PHE A 216 -0.86 7.67 -18.87
CA PHE A 216 -0.37 6.47 -18.21
C PHE A 216 0.81 5.92 -19.01
N ILE A 217 1.91 5.64 -18.30
CA ILE A 217 3.09 4.96 -18.85
C ILE A 217 3.27 3.67 -18.06
N SER A 218 3.00 2.55 -18.72
CA SER A 218 3.20 1.21 -18.17
C SER A 218 4.63 0.77 -18.43
N LEU A 219 5.30 0.27 -17.42
CA LEU A 219 6.68 -0.23 -17.45
C LEU A 219 6.69 -1.73 -17.17
N GLU A 220 7.48 -2.46 -17.95
CA GLU A 220 7.73 -3.90 -17.79
C GLU A 220 9.21 -4.19 -17.55
N ALA A 221 9.51 -5.21 -16.76
CA ALA A 221 10.88 -5.64 -16.51
C ALA A 221 11.37 -6.57 -17.63
N ARG A 222 12.29 -6.10 -18.47
CA ARG A 222 12.95 -6.92 -19.52
C ARG A 222 14.05 -7.81 -18.97
N LYS A 223 14.71 -7.37 -17.91
CA LYS A 223 15.71 -8.15 -17.17
C LYS A 223 15.50 -7.97 -15.69
N ARG A 224 15.66 -9.07 -14.96
CA ARG A 224 15.53 -9.15 -13.50
C ARG A 224 16.89 -9.53 -12.90
N PRO A 225 17.16 -9.16 -11.64
CA PRO A 225 18.31 -9.67 -10.93
C PRO A 225 18.20 -11.19 -10.72
N VAL A 226 19.35 -11.86 -10.60
CA VAL A 226 19.42 -13.31 -10.36
C VAL A 226 18.84 -13.68 -8.99
N GLU A 227 19.07 -12.82 -8.00
CA GLU A 227 18.53 -12.96 -6.65
C GLU A 227 17.75 -11.72 -6.27
N TRP A 228 16.63 -11.93 -5.58
CA TRP A 228 15.83 -10.85 -5.01
C TRP A 228 15.28 -11.25 -3.65
N LYS A 229 14.96 -10.25 -2.81
CA LYS A 229 14.41 -10.45 -1.47
C LYS A 229 13.20 -9.56 -1.30
N LEU A 230 12.19 -10.05 -0.58
CA LEU A 230 10.99 -9.29 -0.29
C LEU A 230 11.30 -7.94 0.36
N SER A 231 12.26 -7.89 1.29
CA SER A 231 12.66 -6.65 1.96
C SER A 231 13.22 -5.58 1.02
N ALA A 232 13.76 -5.97 -0.14
CA ALA A 232 14.29 -5.04 -1.15
C ALA A 232 13.20 -4.43 -2.04
N MET A 233 11.93 -4.82 -1.86
CA MET A 233 10.80 -4.21 -2.56
C MET A 233 10.60 -2.75 -2.18
N ASP A 234 11.12 -2.30 -1.03
CA ASP A 234 11.13 -0.89 -0.63
C ASP A 234 11.89 0.00 -1.64
N LEU A 235 12.92 -0.53 -2.30
CA LEU A 235 13.71 0.17 -3.32
C LEU A 235 12.88 0.59 -4.53
N PHE A 236 11.72 -0.05 -4.77
CA PHE A 236 10.80 0.39 -5.82
C PHE A 236 10.20 1.76 -5.51
N LEU A 237 10.11 2.15 -4.25
CA LEU A 237 9.57 3.46 -3.85
C LEU A 237 10.63 4.56 -3.81
N GLY A 238 11.91 4.19 -3.79
CA GLY A 238 13.01 5.12 -3.62
C GLY A 238 14.12 4.56 -2.75
N ASN A 239 15.29 5.19 -2.79
CA ASN A 239 16.38 4.88 -1.86
C ASN A 239 16.44 5.94 -0.76
N GLU A 240 16.09 5.54 0.47
CA GLU A 240 16.04 6.43 1.62
C GLU A 240 17.35 7.18 1.91
N MET A 241 18.48 6.51 1.68
CA MET A 241 19.81 7.04 1.98
C MET A 241 20.25 8.11 0.97
N ARG A 242 19.54 8.24 -0.16
CA ARG A 242 19.83 9.21 -1.21
C ARG A 242 18.82 10.35 -1.17
N ARG A 243 19.31 11.57 -1.38
CA ARG A 243 18.42 12.74 -1.43
C ARG A 243 17.60 12.70 -2.72
N ASP A 244 16.32 13.02 -2.59
CA ASP A 244 15.37 13.19 -3.69
C ASP A 244 15.19 11.96 -4.61
N GLU A 245 15.50 10.77 -4.10
CA GLU A 245 15.32 9.51 -4.81
C GLU A 245 14.00 8.84 -4.39
N TYR A 246 12.90 9.28 -5.00
CA TYR A 246 11.53 8.74 -4.83
C TYR A 246 10.69 8.96 -6.10
N ILE A 247 9.55 8.29 -6.21
CA ILE A 247 8.64 8.44 -7.36
C ILE A 247 7.80 9.72 -7.21
N LYS A 248 7.92 10.67 -8.14
CA LYS A 248 7.19 11.96 -8.10
C LYS A 248 5.76 11.87 -8.65
N SER A 249 5.58 11.16 -9.76
CA SER A 249 4.25 10.90 -10.35
C SER A 249 3.40 10.00 -9.45
N ASN A 250 2.09 9.99 -9.67
CA ASN A 250 1.29 8.91 -9.11
C ASN A 250 1.71 7.59 -9.77
N PHE A 251 1.59 6.50 -9.03
CA PHE A 251 2.07 5.21 -9.49
C PHE A 251 1.22 4.05 -9.00
N LEU A 252 1.28 2.98 -9.79
CA LEU A 252 0.81 1.65 -9.47
C LEU A 252 1.99 0.70 -9.53
N ILE A 253 2.21 -0.12 -8.51
CA ILE A 253 3.12 -1.26 -8.58
C ILE A 253 2.25 -2.50 -8.41
N HIS A 254 2.12 -3.26 -9.48
CA HIS A 254 1.23 -4.41 -9.53
C HIS A 254 2.04 -5.70 -9.62
N PHE A 255 1.69 -6.63 -8.75
CA PHE A 255 2.03 -8.04 -8.88
C PHE A 255 0.74 -8.85 -9.02
N GLY A 256 0.65 -9.60 -10.10
CA GLY A 256 -0.42 -10.53 -10.40
C GLY A 256 0.12 -11.94 -10.52
N LEU A 257 -0.61 -12.91 -9.97
CA LEU A 257 -0.28 -14.33 -10.03
C LEU A 257 -1.53 -15.09 -10.43
N GLN A 258 -1.39 -15.98 -11.42
CA GLN A 258 -2.40 -16.94 -11.85
C GLN A 258 -1.88 -18.36 -11.63
N ILE A 259 -2.65 -19.20 -10.94
CA ILE A 259 -2.34 -20.64 -10.85
C ILE A 259 -2.71 -21.30 -12.19
N LEU A 260 -1.77 -21.99 -12.83
CA LEU A 260 -2.07 -22.67 -14.09
C LEU A 260 -2.95 -23.91 -13.88
N PRO A 261 -3.78 -24.29 -14.87
CA PRO A 261 -4.48 -25.56 -14.84
C PRO A 261 -3.49 -26.73 -15.05
N ASN A 262 -3.91 -27.94 -14.67
CA ASN A 262 -3.17 -29.18 -14.93
C ASN A 262 -1.69 -29.17 -14.46
N GLN A 263 -1.50 -28.97 -13.16
CA GLN A 263 -0.20 -28.93 -12.50
C GLN A 263 0.65 -30.20 -12.73
N ALA A 264 0.00 -31.36 -12.86
CA ALA A 264 0.69 -32.63 -13.14
C ALA A 264 1.38 -32.61 -14.51
N MET A 265 0.67 -32.17 -15.56
CA MET A 265 1.24 -32.05 -16.90
C MET A 265 2.37 -31.02 -16.95
N GLU A 266 2.19 -29.87 -16.31
CA GLU A 266 3.23 -28.82 -16.25
C GLU A 266 4.50 -29.31 -15.54
N ARG A 267 4.34 -30.08 -14.44
CA ARG A 267 5.47 -30.74 -13.76
C ARG A 267 6.17 -31.75 -14.65
N THR A 268 5.44 -32.59 -15.38
CA THR A 268 6.03 -33.53 -16.35
C THR A 268 6.80 -32.79 -17.43
N ALA A 269 6.24 -31.71 -17.98
CA ALA A 269 6.90 -30.90 -19.00
C ALA A 269 8.22 -30.28 -18.50
N ALA A 270 8.25 -29.77 -17.26
CA ALA A 270 9.46 -29.25 -16.64
C ALA A 270 10.54 -30.34 -16.46
N ILE A 271 10.16 -31.53 -16.00
CA ILE A 271 11.08 -32.68 -15.86
C ILE A 271 11.66 -33.10 -17.21
N THR A 272 10.81 -33.25 -18.23
CA THR A 272 11.24 -33.62 -19.58
C THR A 272 12.19 -32.59 -20.17
N LYS A 273 11.91 -31.29 -19.98
CA LYS A 273 12.81 -30.21 -20.43
C LYS A 273 14.17 -30.28 -19.73
N ARG A 274 14.21 -30.55 -18.42
CA ARG A 274 15.46 -30.72 -17.65
C ARG A 274 16.30 -31.87 -18.18
N GLU A 275 15.68 -33.04 -18.35
CA GLU A 275 16.38 -34.22 -18.88
C GLU A 275 16.95 -33.98 -20.28
N ALA A 276 16.22 -33.25 -21.14
CA ALA A 276 16.70 -32.90 -22.46
C ALA A 276 17.93 -31.98 -22.41
N LEU A 277 17.94 -30.98 -21.52
CA LEU A 277 19.10 -30.10 -21.32
C LEU A 277 20.31 -30.86 -20.77
N GLU A 278 20.12 -31.73 -19.78
CA GLU A 278 21.18 -32.57 -19.22
C GLU A 278 21.80 -33.50 -20.28
N ARG A 279 20.96 -34.11 -21.14
CA ARG A 279 21.45 -34.91 -22.27
C ARG A 279 22.31 -34.07 -23.23
N ASN A 280 21.89 -32.85 -23.55
CA ASN A 280 22.65 -31.95 -24.42
C ASN A 280 23.99 -31.56 -23.79
N ILE A 281 24.02 -31.27 -22.48
CA ILE A 281 25.26 -30.97 -21.75
C ILE A 281 26.21 -32.18 -21.79
N ASN A 282 25.71 -33.37 -21.48
CA ASN A 282 26.48 -34.62 -21.49
C ASN A 282 27.00 -34.99 -22.89
N ALA A 283 26.27 -34.62 -23.94
CA ALA A 283 26.71 -34.75 -25.33
C ALA A 283 27.83 -33.76 -25.72
N GLY A 284 28.30 -32.92 -24.80
CA GLY A 284 29.43 -32.01 -24.99
C GLY A 284 29.04 -30.58 -25.37
N MET A 285 27.75 -30.28 -25.56
CA MET A 285 27.30 -28.91 -25.92
C MET A 285 27.55 -27.89 -24.80
N GLY A 286 27.60 -28.33 -23.54
CA GLY A 286 27.86 -27.46 -22.40
C GLY A 286 29.25 -26.80 -22.42
N LYS A 287 30.21 -27.34 -23.19
CA LYS A 287 31.55 -26.72 -23.36
C LYS A 287 31.54 -25.54 -24.34
N PHE A 288 30.59 -25.52 -25.27
CA PHE A 288 30.47 -24.50 -26.32
C PHE A 288 29.43 -23.43 -25.96
N PHE A 289 28.45 -23.77 -25.12
CA PHE A 289 27.36 -22.87 -24.72
C PHE A 289 27.20 -22.86 -23.19
N PRO A 290 27.90 -21.95 -22.48
CA PRO A 290 27.82 -21.82 -21.02
C PRO A 290 26.39 -21.57 -20.51
N ASP A 291 25.57 -20.85 -21.29
CA ASP A 291 24.18 -20.51 -20.93
C ASP A 291 23.30 -21.75 -20.72
N ILE A 292 23.58 -22.85 -21.44
CA ILE A 292 22.84 -24.12 -21.28
C ILE A 292 23.08 -24.70 -19.88
N GLN A 293 24.27 -24.53 -19.31
CA GLN A 293 24.57 -25.01 -17.96
C GLN A 293 23.78 -24.23 -16.91
N GLN A 294 23.66 -22.90 -17.09
CA GLN A 294 22.87 -22.06 -16.19
C GLN A 294 21.38 -22.38 -16.30
N GLU A 295 20.85 -22.55 -17.51
CA GLU A 295 19.44 -22.94 -17.73
C GLU A 295 19.14 -24.30 -17.10
N ALA A 296 20.04 -25.27 -17.21
CA ALA A 296 19.86 -26.58 -16.60
C ALA A 296 19.87 -26.51 -15.06
N ALA A 297 20.75 -25.71 -14.47
CA ALA A 297 20.82 -25.51 -13.02
C ALA A 297 19.55 -24.82 -12.48
N ASP A 298 19.07 -23.78 -13.17
CA ASP A 298 17.84 -23.07 -12.83
C ASP A 298 16.62 -24.02 -12.91
N LEU A 299 16.52 -24.77 -14.01
CA LEU A 299 15.45 -25.73 -14.21
C LEU A 299 15.50 -26.90 -13.21
N ALA A 300 16.68 -27.30 -12.74
CA ALA A 300 16.81 -28.27 -11.66
C ALA A 300 16.21 -27.73 -10.34
N GLY A 301 16.41 -26.45 -10.02
CA GLY A 301 15.77 -25.76 -8.90
C GLY A 301 14.24 -25.74 -9.04
N VAL A 302 13.73 -25.40 -10.21
CA VAL A 302 12.29 -25.43 -10.54
C VAL A 302 11.71 -26.83 -10.33
N VAL A 303 12.36 -27.88 -10.86
CA VAL A 303 11.88 -29.26 -10.70
C VAL A 303 11.88 -29.68 -9.23
N ALA A 304 12.90 -29.30 -8.45
CA ALA A 304 12.96 -29.58 -7.02
C ALA A 304 11.81 -28.88 -6.26
N ALA A 305 11.52 -27.62 -6.59
CA ALA A 305 10.39 -26.88 -6.02
C ALA A 305 9.06 -27.61 -6.33
N LEU A 306 8.81 -27.98 -7.59
CA LEU A 306 7.59 -28.70 -7.98
C LEU A 306 7.48 -30.09 -7.32
N GLN A 307 8.60 -30.76 -7.06
CA GLN A 307 8.61 -32.01 -6.29
C GLN A 307 8.26 -31.78 -4.81
N SER A 308 8.59 -30.60 -4.26
CA SER A 308 8.26 -30.18 -2.90
C SER A 308 6.82 -29.64 -2.73
N GLY A 309 6.00 -29.69 -3.78
CA GLY A 309 4.60 -29.24 -3.75
C GLY A 309 4.38 -27.79 -4.20
N ASP A 310 5.42 -27.10 -4.71
CA ASP A 310 5.19 -25.85 -5.45
C ASP A 310 4.38 -26.08 -6.71
N ARG A 311 3.77 -25.00 -7.18
CA ARG A 311 2.86 -25.02 -8.32
C ARG A 311 3.40 -24.12 -9.42
N VAL A 312 3.17 -24.51 -10.65
CA VAL A 312 3.47 -23.67 -11.81
C VAL A 312 2.42 -22.57 -11.89
N VAL A 313 2.91 -21.35 -11.93
CA VAL A 313 2.13 -20.13 -11.95
C VAL A 313 2.55 -19.29 -13.13
N ASN A 314 1.69 -18.35 -13.50
CA ASN A 314 2.03 -17.30 -14.42
C ASN A 314 1.91 -15.94 -13.71
N ILE A 315 2.97 -15.15 -13.76
CA ILE A 315 3.05 -13.87 -13.05
C ILE A 315 3.08 -12.68 -14.00
N HIS A 316 2.45 -11.60 -13.55
CA HIS A 316 2.48 -10.29 -14.18
C HIS A 316 3.07 -9.30 -13.18
N PHE A 317 4.12 -8.60 -13.57
CA PHE A 317 4.75 -7.59 -12.71
C PHE A 317 5.00 -6.33 -13.52
N ASN A 318 4.27 -5.27 -13.20
CA ASN A 318 4.30 -4.02 -13.93
C ASN A 318 4.28 -2.81 -12.99
N VAL A 319 4.86 -1.72 -13.47
CA VAL A 319 4.83 -0.43 -12.77
C VAL A 319 4.20 0.59 -13.71
N ILE A 320 3.12 1.22 -13.29
CA ILE A 320 2.38 2.17 -14.11
C ILE A 320 2.51 3.53 -13.47
N MET A 321 2.94 4.53 -14.23
CA MET A 321 3.03 5.92 -13.76
C MET A 321 1.99 6.77 -14.46
N PHE A 322 1.30 7.61 -13.70
CA PHE A 322 0.28 8.49 -14.25
C PHE A 322 0.36 9.89 -13.64
N ASP A 323 0.36 10.88 -14.52
CA ASP A 323 0.43 12.31 -14.20
C ASP A 323 0.31 13.10 -15.52
N LYS A 324 0.51 14.41 -15.46
CA LYS A 324 0.74 15.25 -16.65
C LYS A 324 1.92 14.71 -17.46
N THR A 325 1.78 14.77 -18.79
CA THR A 325 2.74 14.20 -19.77
C THR A 325 4.21 14.37 -19.40
N LYS A 326 4.64 15.60 -19.09
CA LYS A 326 6.04 15.89 -18.74
C LYS A 326 6.49 15.20 -17.46
N LYS A 327 5.66 15.23 -16.41
CA LYS A 327 5.98 14.66 -15.10
C LYS A 327 5.97 13.13 -15.15
N ALA A 328 5.00 12.52 -15.82
CA ALA A 328 4.94 11.07 -16.02
C ALA A 328 6.18 10.53 -16.77
N LYS A 329 6.55 11.14 -17.90
CA LYS A 329 7.76 10.74 -18.67
C LYS A 329 9.05 10.88 -17.86
N GLN A 330 9.20 11.98 -17.12
CA GLN A 330 10.36 12.21 -16.25
C GLN A 330 10.44 11.19 -15.12
N SER A 331 9.33 10.92 -14.43
CA SER A 331 9.27 9.92 -13.35
C SER A 331 9.58 8.52 -13.88
N ALA A 332 9.03 8.13 -15.02
CA ALA A 332 9.29 6.83 -15.64
C ALA A 332 10.78 6.64 -15.96
N SER A 333 11.40 7.63 -16.59
CA SER A 333 12.84 7.61 -16.89
C SER A 333 13.71 7.56 -15.62
N ALA A 334 13.32 8.30 -14.58
CA ALA A 334 14.03 8.31 -13.30
C ALA A 334 13.94 6.96 -12.59
N PHE A 335 12.76 6.34 -12.59
CA PHE A 335 12.51 5.03 -12.01
C PHE A 335 13.31 3.92 -12.71
N CYS A 336 13.33 3.89 -14.05
CA CYS A 336 14.15 2.94 -14.79
C CYS A 336 15.64 3.09 -14.44
N SER A 337 16.13 4.32 -14.31
CA SER A 337 17.51 4.61 -13.92
C SER A 337 17.81 4.21 -12.48
N MET A 338 16.83 4.36 -11.60
CA MET A 338 16.91 3.98 -10.20
C MET A 338 17.08 2.47 -10.02
N LEU A 339 16.17 1.71 -10.62
CA LEU A 339 16.13 0.26 -10.45
C LEU A 339 17.19 -0.51 -11.23
N ARG A 340 17.77 0.09 -12.28
CA ARG A 340 18.93 -0.48 -12.99
C ARG A 340 20.10 -0.78 -12.05
N ARG A 341 20.28 0.02 -10.98
CA ARG A 341 21.32 -0.20 -9.96
C ARG A 341 21.10 -1.46 -9.13
N SER A 342 19.86 -1.91 -9.04
CA SER A 342 19.45 -3.13 -8.33
C SER A 342 19.27 -4.33 -9.28
N GLY A 343 19.77 -4.23 -10.52
CA GLY A 343 19.70 -5.31 -11.50
C GLY A 343 18.38 -5.42 -12.27
N TRP A 344 17.42 -4.53 -12.02
CA TRP A 344 16.14 -4.49 -12.71
C TRP A 344 16.20 -3.54 -13.92
N TYR A 345 15.83 -4.04 -15.10
CA TYR A 345 15.81 -3.25 -16.33
C TYR A 345 14.38 -3.07 -16.80
N PHE A 346 13.76 -1.99 -16.33
CA PHE A 346 12.43 -1.58 -16.76
C PHE A 346 12.48 -0.82 -18.08
N VAL A 347 11.50 -1.07 -18.94
CA VAL A 347 11.25 -0.33 -20.19
C VAL A 347 9.77 -0.01 -20.29
N PRO A 348 9.38 1.09 -20.96
CA PRO A 348 7.99 1.30 -21.34
C PRO A 348 7.46 0.14 -22.17
N CYS A 349 6.23 -0.27 -21.89
CA CYS A 349 5.47 -1.13 -22.78
C CYS A 349 5.32 -0.45 -24.15
N LYS A 350 4.98 -1.26 -25.15
CA LYS A 350 4.54 -0.78 -26.46
C LYS A 350 3.21 -1.41 -26.80
N TYR A 351 2.24 -0.62 -27.28
CA TYR A 351 0.92 -1.04 -27.79
C TYR A 351 -0.05 -1.72 -26.82
N ASP A 352 0.39 -2.23 -25.66
CA ASP A 352 -0.45 -3.00 -24.72
C ASP A 352 -0.65 -2.29 -23.38
N HIS A 353 -0.55 -0.96 -23.34
CA HIS A 353 -0.67 -0.20 -22.10
C HIS A 353 -2.04 -0.33 -21.46
N VAL A 354 -3.11 -0.29 -22.26
CA VAL A 354 -4.48 -0.42 -21.75
C VAL A 354 -4.70 -1.80 -21.16
N ALA A 355 -4.26 -2.86 -21.85
CA ALA A 355 -4.34 -4.23 -21.35
C ALA A 355 -3.54 -4.41 -20.05
N VAL A 356 -2.33 -3.84 -19.97
CA VAL A 356 -1.49 -3.87 -18.77
C VAL A 356 -2.13 -3.09 -17.61
N LEU A 357 -2.76 -1.95 -17.89
CA LEU A 357 -3.51 -1.17 -16.90
C LEU A 357 -4.70 -1.95 -16.35
N LEU A 358 -5.53 -2.52 -17.23
CA LEU A 358 -6.67 -3.34 -16.83
C LEU A 358 -6.23 -4.55 -16.01
N ALA A 359 -5.17 -5.24 -16.43
CA ALA A 359 -4.59 -6.36 -15.70
C ALA A 359 -4.03 -5.98 -14.32
N ALA A 360 -3.72 -4.71 -14.08
CA ALA A 360 -3.26 -4.23 -12.77
C ALA A 360 -4.40 -3.98 -11.80
N LEU A 361 -5.63 -3.79 -12.29
CA LEU A 361 -6.78 -3.52 -11.44
C LEU A 361 -7.24 -4.80 -10.70
N PRO A 362 -7.80 -4.66 -9.48
CA PRO A 362 -8.22 -5.81 -8.67
C PRO A 362 -9.19 -6.74 -9.42
N MET A 363 -9.02 -8.04 -9.27
CA MET A 363 -9.88 -9.10 -9.82
C MET A 363 -10.00 -9.22 -11.35
N GLN A 364 -9.18 -8.50 -12.12
CA GLN A 364 -9.29 -8.49 -13.59
C GLN A 364 -8.54 -9.61 -14.31
N LEU A 365 -7.56 -10.26 -13.66
CA LEU A 365 -6.66 -11.17 -14.39
C LEU A 365 -7.37 -12.35 -15.04
N VAL A 366 -8.36 -12.92 -14.34
CA VAL A 366 -9.03 -14.15 -14.73
C VAL A 366 -10.54 -14.02 -14.69
N GLU A 367 -11.18 -14.56 -15.71
CA GLU A 367 -12.63 -14.68 -15.85
C GLU A 367 -12.97 -16.09 -16.32
N GLN A 368 -14.19 -16.55 -16.04
CA GLN A 368 -14.73 -17.75 -16.62
C GLN A 368 -14.91 -17.53 -18.13
N GLY A 369 -14.16 -18.29 -18.91
CA GLY A 369 -14.24 -18.29 -20.36
C GLY A 369 -15.27 -19.29 -20.90
N PRO A 370 -15.45 -19.31 -22.24
CA PRO A 370 -16.39 -20.20 -22.89
C PRO A 370 -16.02 -21.66 -22.63
N LYS A 371 -17.05 -22.52 -22.51
CA LYS A 371 -16.87 -23.96 -22.39
C LYS A 371 -16.10 -24.50 -23.59
N GLY A 372 -15.05 -25.26 -23.32
CA GLY A 372 -14.29 -25.96 -24.34
C GLY A 372 -15.10 -27.08 -25.00
N ILE A 373 -14.50 -27.69 -26.03
CA ILE A 373 -15.11 -28.76 -26.85
C ILE A 373 -15.55 -29.97 -26.00
N LEU A 374 -14.88 -30.19 -24.86
CA LEU A 374 -15.16 -31.27 -23.90
C LEU A 374 -16.03 -30.82 -22.71
N GLY A 375 -16.68 -29.65 -22.79
CA GLY A 375 -17.56 -29.13 -21.74
C GLY A 375 -16.84 -28.58 -20.50
N GLN A 376 -15.51 -28.63 -20.46
CA GLN A 376 -14.70 -28.00 -19.41
C GLN A 376 -14.74 -26.47 -19.55
N ASN A 377 -14.95 -25.75 -18.45
CA ASN A 377 -14.78 -24.31 -18.44
C ASN A 377 -13.31 -23.99 -18.74
N LYS A 378 -13.06 -23.10 -19.69
CA LYS A 378 -11.72 -22.53 -19.90
C LYS A 378 -11.63 -21.22 -19.14
N THR A 379 -10.47 -20.90 -18.58
CA THR A 379 -10.23 -19.55 -18.06
C THR A 379 -9.90 -18.57 -19.20
N SER A 380 -10.51 -17.40 -19.16
CA SER A 380 -10.25 -16.24 -20.00
C SER A 380 -9.81 -15.05 -19.11
N GLY A 381 -9.82 -13.84 -19.66
CA GLY A 381 -9.43 -12.62 -18.94
C GLY A 381 -8.17 -11.98 -19.52
N VAL A 382 -7.91 -10.74 -19.11
CA VAL A 382 -6.81 -9.94 -19.65
C VAL A 382 -5.45 -10.51 -19.26
N GLY A 383 -5.32 -11.13 -18.08
CA GLY A 383 -4.10 -11.80 -17.66
C GLY A 383 -3.75 -12.99 -18.56
N VAL A 384 -4.74 -13.83 -18.86
CA VAL A 384 -4.58 -14.97 -19.77
C VAL A 384 -4.18 -14.51 -21.18
N ALA A 385 -4.81 -13.45 -21.69
CA ALA A 385 -4.49 -12.86 -22.99
C ALA A 385 -3.06 -12.28 -23.03
N LEU A 386 -2.66 -11.51 -22.02
CA LEU A 386 -1.29 -10.98 -21.93
C LEU A 386 -0.25 -12.11 -21.87
N SER A 387 -0.60 -13.23 -21.26
CA SER A 387 0.29 -14.40 -21.14
C SER A 387 0.48 -15.13 -22.45
N SER A 388 -0.58 -15.27 -23.25
CA SER A 388 -0.46 -15.83 -24.60
C SER A 388 0.35 -14.93 -25.55
N LEU A 389 0.40 -13.62 -25.28
CA LEU A 389 1.27 -12.65 -25.96
C LEU A 389 2.71 -12.62 -25.41
N GLY A 390 3.06 -13.46 -24.44
CA GLY A 390 4.40 -13.53 -23.85
C GLY A 390 4.72 -12.41 -22.87
N ARG A 391 3.71 -11.69 -22.36
CA ARG A 391 3.87 -10.68 -21.30
C ARG A 391 3.65 -11.23 -19.89
N GLY A 392 3.05 -12.42 -19.79
CA GLY A 392 3.04 -13.23 -18.57
C GLY A 392 4.32 -14.07 -18.48
N ILE A 393 4.82 -14.26 -17.26
CA ILE A 393 6.02 -15.06 -17.01
C ILE A 393 5.66 -16.32 -16.25
N LYS A 394 5.86 -17.47 -16.90
CA LYS A 394 5.69 -18.79 -16.29
C LYS A 394 6.84 -19.08 -15.32
N THR A 395 6.52 -19.37 -14.06
CA THR A 395 7.47 -19.71 -13.00
C THR A 395 6.80 -20.63 -11.94
N VAL A 396 7.45 -20.86 -10.80
CA VAL A 396 6.94 -21.59 -9.63
C VAL A 396 6.47 -20.64 -8.52
N SER A 397 5.47 -21.08 -7.74
CA SER A 397 4.84 -20.28 -6.68
C SER A 397 5.84 -19.73 -5.65
N VAL A 398 6.86 -20.47 -5.26
CA VAL A 398 7.86 -20.01 -4.27
C VAL A 398 8.63 -18.77 -4.69
N GLU A 399 8.83 -18.51 -5.99
CA GLU A 399 9.51 -17.29 -6.47
C GLU A 399 8.64 -16.05 -6.34
N SER A 400 7.32 -16.23 -6.28
CA SER A 400 6.37 -15.12 -6.27
C SER A 400 6.37 -14.35 -4.95
N LYS A 401 6.74 -15.02 -3.84
CA LYS A 401 6.75 -14.42 -2.50
C LYS A 401 7.66 -13.20 -2.36
N VAL A 402 8.73 -13.11 -3.17
CA VAL A 402 9.70 -12.00 -3.11
C VAL A 402 9.35 -10.83 -4.01
N LEU A 403 8.29 -10.95 -4.83
CA LEU A 403 7.86 -9.94 -5.78
C LEU A 403 6.61 -9.18 -5.33
N LEU A 404 6.03 -9.53 -4.18
CA LEU A 404 4.85 -8.86 -3.63
C LEU A 404 5.20 -7.40 -3.24
N PRO A 405 4.52 -6.39 -3.82
CA PRO A 405 4.73 -5.00 -3.46
C PRO A 405 3.96 -4.68 -2.18
N ILE A 406 4.38 -5.28 -1.06
CA ILE A 406 3.76 -5.08 0.26
C ILE A 406 4.65 -4.27 1.20
N ILE A 407 5.89 -3.95 0.81
CA ILE A 407 6.87 -3.24 1.65
C ILE A 407 6.87 -1.75 1.31
N GLY A 408 6.81 -0.89 2.32
CA GLY A 408 6.84 0.56 2.15
C GLY A 408 7.17 1.34 3.41
N GLU A 409 6.74 2.60 3.45
CA GLU A 409 6.89 3.46 4.63
C GLU A 409 5.70 3.31 5.57
N TRP A 410 5.94 3.50 6.87
CA TRP A 410 4.89 3.43 7.87
C TRP A 410 3.87 4.55 7.69
N LYS A 411 2.58 4.20 7.68
CA LYS A 411 1.48 5.17 7.53
C LYS A 411 1.10 5.86 8.84
N GLY A 412 1.73 5.48 9.94
CA GLY A 412 1.43 6.04 11.26
C GLY A 412 0.30 5.32 11.97
N ASP A 413 -0.07 5.87 13.14
CA ASP A 413 -1.28 5.47 13.86
C ASP A 413 -2.46 6.36 13.42
N LEU A 414 -3.32 5.82 12.56
CA LEU A 414 -4.48 6.53 12.02
C LEU A 414 -5.51 6.93 13.09
N SER A 415 -5.49 6.26 14.25
CA SER A 415 -6.35 6.58 15.39
C SER A 415 -5.78 7.69 16.28
N SER A 416 -4.52 8.09 16.05
CA SER A 416 -3.82 9.12 16.82
C SER A 416 -3.34 10.25 15.91
N PRO A 417 -4.23 11.19 15.52
CA PRO A 417 -3.93 12.34 14.66
C PRO A 417 -3.09 13.42 15.39
N GLY A 418 -1.91 13.00 15.84
CA GLY A 418 -0.88 13.82 16.48
C GLY A 418 -0.12 14.66 15.46
N MET A 419 1.20 14.55 15.42
CA MET A 419 2.03 15.25 14.45
C MET A 419 1.74 14.73 13.03
N LEU A 420 1.64 15.65 12.07
CA LEU A 420 1.47 15.32 10.66
C LEU A 420 2.82 15.38 9.95
N LEU A 421 3.34 14.21 9.58
CA LEU A 421 4.68 14.03 9.03
C LEU A 421 4.62 13.35 7.66
N ALA A 422 5.77 13.31 6.98
CA ALA A 422 5.96 12.55 5.75
C ALA A 422 7.27 11.78 5.78
N GLY A 423 7.25 10.57 5.23
CA GLY A 423 8.44 9.76 5.02
C GLY A 423 9.36 10.35 3.95
N ARG A 424 10.57 9.83 3.85
CA ARG A 424 11.57 10.29 2.87
C ARG A 424 11.20 9.90 1.44
N ARG A 425 10.34 8.90 1.26
CA ARG A 425 9.75 8.49 -0.03
C ARG A 425 8.33 9.05 -0.23
N GLY A 426 7.87 9.86 0.72
CA GLY A 426 6.68 10.70 0.59
C GLY A 426 5.43 10.19 1.31
N GLN A 427 5.44 9.01 1.96
CA GLN A 427 4.25 8.53 2.68
C GLN A 427 3.85 9.51 3.78
N ILE A 428 2.63 10.06 3.69
CA ILE A 428 2.05 10.86 4.76
C ILE A 428 1.70 9.99 5.97
N MET A 429 1.95 10.48 7.19
CA MET A 429 1.73 9.72 8.41
C MET A 429 1.32 10.59 9.59
N TYR A 430 0.57 9.99 10.52
CA TYR A 430 0.40 10.54 11.87
C TYR A 430 1.36 9.90 12.85
N TRP A 431 1.94 10.72 13.71
CA TRP A 431 2.78 10.22 14.79
C TRP A 431 2.43 10.90 16.11
N SER A 432 2.33 10.09 17.16
CA SER A 432 2.11 10.54 18.52
C SER A 432 2.73 9.53 19.49
N PRO A 433 3.47 9.96 20.51
CA PRO A 433 3.98 9.06 21.54
C PRO A 433 2.84 8.49 22.40
N PHE A 434 1.65 9.09 22.36
CA PHE A 434 0.50 8.70 23.18
C PHE A 434 -0.40 7.64 22.50
N GLY A 435 -0.20 7.37 21.21
CA GLY A 435 -1.07 6.46 20.43
C GLY A 435 -2.56 6.76 20.64
N GLY A 436 -3.38 5.73 20.83
CA GLY A 436 -4.81 5.86 21.11
C GLY A 436 -5.17 6.64 22.39
N ALA A 437 -4.22 6.88 23.31
CA ALA A 437 -4.45 7.72 24.49
C ALA A 437 -4.50 9.22 24.16
N LEU A 438 -3.98 9.65 22.99
CA LEU A 438 -4.08 11.04 22.55
C LEU A 438 -5.54 11.48 22.43
N LEU A 439 -6.38 10.60 21.86
CA LEU A 439 -7.81 10.80 21.64
C LEU A 439 -8.57 9.52 21.97
N PRO A 440 -8.93 9.29 23.25
CA PRO A 440 -9.58 8.04 23.69
C PRO A 440 -10.87 7.71 22.93
N ALA A 441 -11.59 8.72 22.43
CA ALA A 441 -12.81 8.54 21.64
C ALA A 441 -12.58 7.81 20.29
N LEU A 442 -11.35 7.80 19.78
CA LEU A 442 -10.97 7.13 18.54
C LEU A 442 -10.38 5.74 18.76
N ASN A 443 -10.06 5.38 20.01
CA ASN A 443 -9.50 4.08 20.34
C ASN A 443 -10.60 3.00 20.44
N LYS A 444 -11.25 2.70 19.30
CA LYS A 444 -12.33 1.71 19.20
C LYS A 444 -11.83 0.26 19.20
N HIS A 445 -10.54 0.03 18.95
CA HIS A 445 -9.98 -1.30 18.75
C HIS A 445 -9.29 -1.92 19.98
N GLY A 446 -9.37 -1.28 21.14
CA GLY A 446 -9.02 -1.92 22.43
C GLY A 446 -7.57 -2.41 22.53
N VAL A 447 -6.68 -2.00 21.62
CA VAL A 447 -5.25 -2.21 21.80
C VAL A 447 -4.86 -1.34 22.99
N ALA A 448 -4.50 -1.99 24.10
CA ALA A 448 -4.00 -1.30 25.27
C ALA A 448 -2.88 -0.38 24.80
N PRO A 449 -2.99 0.95 25.01
CA PRO A 449 -1.89 1.84 24.71
C PRO A 449 -0.65 1.29 25.39
N ASN A 450 0.50 1.37 24.73
CA ASN A 450 1.76 1.10 25.40
C ASN A 450 1.78 1.99 26.65
N GLU A 451 1.76 1.41 27.85
CA GLU A 451 1.53 2.16 29.11
C GLU A 451 2.67 3.18 29.39
N ASN A 452 3.75 3.10 28.63
CA ASN A 452 4.88 3.99 28.69
C ASN A 452 4.94 4.93 27.46
N PHE A 453 4.56 6.19 27.69
CA PHE A 453 4.56 7.26 26.67
C PHE A 453 5.85 8.10 26.66
N ASN A 454 6.89 7.65 27.37
CA ASN A 454 8.13 8.42 27.48
C ASN A 454 8.87 8.46 26.14
N LEU A 455 9.41 9.65 25.81
CA LEU A 455 10.13 9.91 24.57
C LEU A 455 11.50 10.51 24.87
N CYS A 456 12.55 9.94 24.29
CA CYS A 456 13.90 10.50 24.31
C CYS A 456 14.22 11.17 22.97
N ILE A 457 14.57 12.45 23.00
CA ILE A 457 14.99 13.22 21.81
C ILE A 457 16.47 13.59 21.96
N ALA A 458 17.33 12.92 21.19
CA ALA A 458 18.76 13.18 21.19
C ALA A 458 19.20 13.90 19.89
N GLY A 459 20.21 14.76 20.00
CA GLY A 459 20.75 15.49 18.85
C GLY A 459 21.70 16.61 19.27
N VAL A 460 22.58 17.03 18.35
CA VAL A 460 23.54 18.12 18.59
C VAL A 460 22.83 19.49 18.63
N PRO A 461 23.42 20.54 19.24
CA PRO A 461 22.90 21.90 19.13
C PRO A 461 22.64 22.28 17.67
N GLY A 462 21.49 22.93 17.39
CA GLY A 462 21.09 23.30 16.03
C GLY A 462 20.43 22.20 15.18
N SER A 463 20.34 20.95 15.66
CA SER A 463 19.73 19.85 14.90
C SER A 463 18.20 19.89 14.77
N GLY A 464 17.54 20.91 15.33
CA GLY A 464 16.08 21.05 15.28
C GLY A 464 15.30 20.40 16.44
N LYS A 465 15.97 19.94 17.52
CA LYS A 465 15.29 19.34 18.70
C LYS A 465 14.15 20.20 19.25
N SER A 466 14.41 21.47 19.52
CA SER A 466 13.41 22.40 20.06
C SER A 466 12.27 22.67 19.08
N VAL A 467 12.52 22.57 17.77
CA VAL A 467 11.49 22.73 16.73
C VAL A 467 10.55 21.51 16.75
N PHE A 468 11.12 20.30 16.79
CA PHE A 468 10.34 19.07 16.89
C PHE A 468 9.50 19.02 18.17
N MET A 469 10.09 19.36 19.33
CA MET A 469 9.37 19.40 20.60
C MET A 469 8.25 20.44 20.61
N GLN A 470 8.44 21.59 19.97
CA GLN A 470 7.38 22.60 19.82
C GLN A 470 6.25 22.10 18.92
N GLU A 471 6.55 21.38 17.84
CA GLU A 471 5.52 20.75 17.00
C GLU A 471 4.71 19.71 17.79
N LEU A 472 5.39 18.87 18.59
CA LEU A 472 4.72 17.93 19.48
C LEU A 472 3.83 18.64 20.50
N MET A 473 4.33 19.71 21.14
CA MET A 473 3.55 20.54 22.05
C MET A 473 2.30 21.12 21.36
N LEU A 474 2.45 21.73 20.17
CA LEU A 474 1.35 22.29 19.41
C LEU A 474 0.32 21.22 19.02
N SER A 475 0.78 20.03 18.67
CA SER A 475 -0.09 18.90 18.35
C SER A 475 -0.93 18.46 19.56
N VAL A 476 -0.33 18.38 20.75
CA VAL A 476 -1.03 17.97 21.97
C VAL A 476 -2.02 19.06 22.41
N LEU A 477 -1.59 20.33 22.42
CA LEU A 477 -2.47 21.45 22.76
C LEU A 477 -3.62 21.57 21.75
N GLY A 478 -3.34 21.36 20.46
CA GLY A 478 -4.31 21.47 19.38
C GLY A 478 -5.46 20.47 19.47
N VAL A 479 -5.29 19.33 20.14
CA VAL A 479 -6.38 18.37 20.40
C VAL A 479 -7.06 18.57 21.77
N GLY A 480 -6.60 19.57 22.55
CA GLY A 480 -7.11 19.90 23.88
C GLY A 480 -6.32 19.32 25.05
N GLY A 481 -5.13 18.76 24.79
CA GLY A 481 -4.22 18.28 25.83
C GLY A 481 -3.56 19.41 26.62
N LYS A 482 -2.86 19.05 27.70
CA LYS A 482 -2.06 19.98 28.53
C LYS A 482 -0.58 19.68 28.38
N VAL A 483 0.24 20.72 28.34
CA VAL A 483 1.69 20.58 28.22
C VAL A 483 2.39 21.42 29.27
N PHE A 484 3.36 20.80 29.97
CA PHE A 484 4.27 21.46 30.90
C PHE A 484 5.69 21.32 30.35
N VAL A 485 6.44 22.42 30.30
CA VAL A 485 7.79 22.44 29.72
C VAL A 485 8.77 23.01 30.74
N LEU A 486 9.85 22.26 30.99
CA LEU A 486 11.03 22.75 31.70
C LEU A 486 12.00 23.35 30.68
N ASP A 487 12.00 24.67 30.55
CA ASP A 487 12.70 25.38 29.47
C ASP A 487 13.96 26.09 29.97
N TYR A 488 15.09 25.39 29.98
CA TYR A 488 16.40 25.97 30.34
C TYR A 488 16.90 27.00 29.32
N GLY A 489 16.60 26.79 28.03
CA GLY A 489 17.14 27.59 26.91
C GLY A 489 16.24 28.73 26.46
N ARG A 490 15.13 29.00 27.16
CA ARG A 490 14.09 29.98 26.77
C ARG A 490 13.54 29.78 25.34
N SER A 491 13.64 28.56 24.81
CA SER A 491 13.21 28.24 23.44
C SER A 491 11.69 28.23 23.28
N PHE A 492 10.96 28.03 24.38
CA PHE A 492 9.50 27.91 24.39
C PHE A 492 8.82 29.19 24.89
N LYS A 493 9.56 30.12 25.50
CA LYS A 493 9.00 31.36 26.09
C LYS A 493 8.06 32.11 25.14
N ARG A 494 8.52 32.37 23.91
CA ARG A 494 7.72 33.13 22.93
C ARG A 494 6.45 32.36 22.53
N THR A 495 6.58 31.08 22.21
CA THR A 495 5.47 30.23 21.79
C THR A 495 4.45 30.05 22.92
N CYS A 496 4.91 29.88 24.16
CA CYS A 496 4.07 29.82 25.36
C CYS A 496 3.22 31.08 25.49
N LEU A 497 3.83 32.27 25.41
CA LEU A 497 3.11 33.54 25.52
C LEU A 497 2.13 33.78 24.38
N ILE A 498 2.50 33.43 23.14
CA ILE A 498 1.61 33.55 21.95
C ILE A 498 0.36 32.67 22.12
N LEU A 499 0.51 31.48 22.68
CA LEU A 499 -0.59 30.54 22.92
C LEU A 499 -1.41 30.87 24.18
N GLY A 500 -1.16 32.01 24.83
CA GLY A 500 -1.83 32.40 26.08
C GLY A 500 -1.43 31.58 27.30
N GLY A 501 -0.32 30.84 27.22
CA GLY A 501 0.22 30.06 28.31
C GLY A 501 0.92 30.90 29.38
N ARG A 502 1.20 30.28 30.53
CA ARG A 502 1.93 30.91 31.64
C ARG A 502 3.40 30.48 31.62
N TYR A 503 4.28 31.43 31.34
CA TYR A 503 5.72 31.23 31.49
C TYR A 503 6.18 31.65 32.89
N ILE A 504 6.66 30.70 33.68
CA ILE A 504 7.17 30.95 35.03
C ILE A 504 8.69 31.08 34.95
N GLU A 505 9.21 32.22 35.39
CA GLU A 505 10.64 32.52 35.39
C GLU A 505 11.04 32.99 36.78
N PHE A 506 12.08 32.37 37.35
CA PHE A 506 12.67 32.84 38.59
C PHE A 506 13.58 34.02 38.29
N ASP A 507 13.02 35.22 38.38
CA ASP A 507 13.71 36.49 38.21
C ASP A 507 13.78 37.22 39.55
N MET A 508 14.96 37.72 39.93
CA MET A 508 15.15 38.53 41.14
C MET A 508 14.29 39.80 41.13
N LYS A 509 13.94 40.32 39.96
CA LYS A 509 13.08 41.52 39.83
C LYS A 509 11.58 41.21 39.90
N ASN A 510 11.19 39.99 39.56
CA ASN A 510 9.81 39.52 39.57
C ASN A 510 9.75 38.16 40.29
N PRO A 511 9.93 38.15 41.63
CA PRO A 511 10.12 36.92 42.37
C PRO A 511 8.85 36.06 42.31
N VAL A 512 9.02 34.79 41.93
CA VAL A 512 7.99 33.76 42.02
C VAL A 512 8.36 32.82 43.16
N SER A 513 7.46 32.66 44.14
CA SER A 513 7.62 31.68 45.22
C SER A 513 6.87 30.39 44.87
N ILE A 514 7.57 29.26 44.94
CA ILE A 514 6.96 27.93 44.87
C ILE A 514 7.32 27.22 46.17
N ASN A 515 6.31 26.92 46.98
CA ASN A 515 6.49 26.12 48.18
C ASN A 515 6.03 24.68 47.90
N PRO A 516 6.94 23.71 47.82
CA PRO A 516 6.58 22.31 47.57
C PRO A 516 5.80 21.68 48.76
N PHE A 517 5.76 22.35 49.92
CA PHE A 517 5.06 21.88 51.12
C PHE A 517 3.62 22.40 51.23
N SER A 518 3.13 23.22 50.29
CA SER A 518 1.83 23.90 50.40
C SER A 518 0.61 22.98 50.45
N GLU A 519 0.70 21.76 49.94
CA GLU A 519 -0.41 20.77 49.97
C GLU A 519 -0.13 19.60 50.93
N VAL A 520 0.93 19.66 51.73
CA VAL A 520 1.19 18.65 52.76
C VAL A 520 0.14 18.80 53.86
N PRO A 521 -0.74 17.80 54.09
CA PRO A 521 -1.82 17.93 55.07
C PRO A 521 -1.26 18.05 56.49
N GLU A 522 -1.77 19.02 57.25
CA GLU A 522 -1.31 19.30 58.62
C GLU A 522 -2.12 18.57 59.71
N ASP A 523 -3.28 17.99 59.35
CA ASP A 523 -4.16 17.31 60.28
C ASP A 523 -3.65 15.91 60.66
N ASP A 524 -4.03 15.44 61.85
CA ASP A 524 -3.60 14.14 62.40
C ASP A 524 -4.46 12.95 61.95
N SER A 525 -5.14 13.07 60.81
CA SER A 525 -5.80 11.90 60.22
C SER A 525 -4.77 10.88 59.71
N ALA A 526 -5.14 9.60 59.73
CA ALA A 526 -4.25 8.51 59.29
C ALA A 526 -3.73 8.72 57.85
N LYS A 527 -4.59 9.24 56.96
CA LYS A 527 -4.22 9.56 55.57
C LYS A 527 -3.21 10.70 55.47
N SER A 528 -3.32 11.70 56.34
CA SER A 528 -2.41 12.84 56.37
C SER A 528 -1.05 12.47 56.97
N ILE A 529 -1.02 11.53 57.91
CA ILE A 529 0.23 10.94 58.43
C ILE A 529 0.92 10.11 57.34
N GLU A 530 0.16 9.30 56.59
CA GLU A 530 0.65 8.51 55.45
C GLU A 530 1.20 9.41 54.33
N ALA A 531 0.45 10.43 53.90
CA ALA A 531 0.88 11.40 52.89
C ALA A 531 2.15 12.17 53.32
N ARG A 532 2.26 12.54 54.59
CA ARG A 532 3.48 13.14 55.16
C ARG A 532 4.66 12.15 55.08
N SER A 533 4.45 10.90 55.48
CA SER A 533 5.48 9.85 55.43
C SER A 533 5.97 9.59 54.00
N ASP A 534 5.07 9.46 53.03
CA ASP A 534 5.42 9.28 51.61
C ASP A 534 6.19 10.48 51.06
N PHE A 535 5.77 11.69 51.43
CA PHE A 535 6.49 12.91 51.06
C PHE A 535 7.92 12.90 51.64
N TYR A 536 8.10 12.54 52.91
CA TYR A 536 9.42 12.41 53.53
C TYR A 536 10.31 11.35 52.86
N LEU A 537 9.73 10.21 52.47
CA LEU A 537 10.44 9.15 51.75
C LEU A 537 10.90 9.61 50.36
N THR A 538 10.10 10.43 49.68
CA THR A 538 10.41 10.94 48.33
C THR A 538 11.44 12.09 48.36
N PHE A 539 11.49 12.85 49.46
CA PHE A 539 12.42 13.98 49.65
C PHE A 539 13.78 13.60 50.23
N HIS A 540 14.03 12.32 50.52
CA HIS A 540 15.34 11.79 50.89
C HIS A 540 16.06 11.18 49.67
N PRO A 541 16.87 11.95 48.92
CA PRO A 541 17.85 11.39 48.01
C PRO A 541 19.11 11.06 48.82
N PHE A 542 19.28 9.79 49.18
CA PHE A 542 20.50 9.21 49.80
C PHE A 542 20.84 9.66 51.23
#